data_AF-A0A925ETR0-F1
#
_entry.id   AF-A0A925ETR0-F1
#
_cell.length_a   1.000
_cell.length_b   1.000
_cell.length_c   1.000
_cell.angle_alpha   90.00
_cell.angle_beta   90.00
_cell.angle_gamma   90.00
#
_symmetry.space_group_name_H-M   'P 1'
#
loop_
_entity.id
_entity.type
_entity.pdbx_description
1 polymer ?
#
loop_
_entity_poly.entity_id
_entity_poly.type
_entity_poly.pdbx_seq_one_letter_code
_entity_poly.pdbx_strand_id
1 'polypeptide(L)'
;GDYGLHEENFWMLVHPIAILTTILALILNWRLMSRRRLILLAFGIYILVILTTAVYFVPELIAFADSSNNKTVTADQWLQRGQTWQYFSWIRGGFMYVGFLSIMMALTKVDQERLPAKIPTSNNRSRGEN
;
A
#
# COMPACT_ATOMS: atom_id res chain seq x y z
N GLY A 1 12.38 13.41 26.75
CA GLY A 1 13.68 14.12 26.83
C GLY A 1 13.78 15.09 25.68
N ASP A 2 14.65 16.09 25.76
CA ASP A 2 14.77 17.22 24.81
C ASP A 2 15.13 16.82 23.35
N TYR A 3 15.33 15.53 23.10
CA TYR A 3 15.57 14.90 21.80
C TYR A 3 14.52 13.84 21.46
N GLY A 4 13.31 13.95 22.00
CA GLY A 4 12.19 13.09 21.62
C GLY A 4 12.00 13.16 20.12
N LEU A 5 12.16 12.03 19.43
CA LEU A 5 11.83 11.96 18.02
C LEU A 5 10.35 12.30 17.88
N HIS A 6 10.06 13.42 17.23
CA HIS A 6 8.69 13.77 16.88
C HIS A 6 8.32 12.92 15.66
N GLU A 7 8.04 11.64 15.89
CA GLU A 7 7.74 10.65 14.86
C GLU A 7 6.56 11.10 13.99
N GLU A 8 5.63 11.86 14.58
CA GLU A 8 4.54 12.56 13.91
C GLU A 8 5.00 13.41 12.71
N ASN A 9 6.11 14.15 12.84
CA ASN A 9 6.63 15.00 11.76
C ASN A 9 7.13 14.17 10.58
N PHE A 10 7.73 13.01 10.87
CA PHE A 10 8.14 12.07 9.84
C PHE A 10 6.93 11.53 9.07
N TRP A 11 5.89 11.07 9.77
CA TRP A 11 4.69 10.50 9.15
C TRP A 11 3.86 11.55 8.39
N MET A 12 3.77 12.77 8.91
CA MET A 12 3.12 13.89 8.21
C MET A 12 3.79 14.22 6.89
N LEU A 13 5.10 14.00 6.74
CA LEU A 13 5.82 14.22 5.49
C LEU A 13 5.78 13.01 4.56
N VAL A 14 5.99 11.80 5.09
CA VAL A 14 6.10 10.57 4.30
C VAL A 14 4.78 10.19 3.64
N HIS A 15 3.64 10.34 4.33
CA HIS A 15 2.35 9.97 3.75
C HIS A 15 1.98 10.78 2.50
N PRO A 16 2.05 12.13 2.50
CA PRO A 16 1.82 12.92 1.30
C PRO A 16 2.78 12.58 0.17
N ILE A 17 4.08 12.41 0.45
CA ILE A 17 5.07 12.05 -0.57
C ILE A 17 4.69 10.71 -1.22
N ALA A 18 4.39 9.68 -0.42
CA ALA A 18 3.98 8.38 -0.94
C ALA A 18 2.70 8.44 -1.78
N ILE A 19 1.71 9.25 -1.38
CA ILE A 19 0.49 9.50 -2.16
C ILE A 19 0.85 10.14 -3.50
N LEU A 20 1.64 11.22 -3.49
CA LEU A 20 2.04 11.94 -4.70
C LEU A 20 2.83 11.05 -5.66
N THR A 21 3.79 10.26 -5.16
CA THR A 21 4.56 9.32 -5.98
C THR A 21 3.67 8.23 -6.57
N THR A 22 2.71 7.71 -5.82
CA THR A 22 1.78 6.68 -6.32
C THR A 22 0.84 7.25 -7.38
N ILE A 23 0.36 8.48 -7.20
CA ILE A 23 -0.42 9.21 -8.22
C ILE A 23 0.41 9.41 -9.48
N LEU A 24 1.67 9.84 -9.35
CA LEU A 24 2.56 10.01 -10.49
C LEU A 24 2.77 8.67 -11.23
N ALA A 25 2.99 7.58 -10.51
CA ALA A 25 3.10 6.25 -11.09
C ALA A 25 1.82 5.85 -11.85
N LEU A 26 0.64 6.19 -11.33
CA LEU A 26 -0.64 5.93 -11.98
C LEU A 26 -0.80 6.74 -13.27
N ILE A 27 -0.42 8.02 -13.27
CA ILE A 27 -0.44 8.89 -14.47
C ILE A 27 0.49 8.34 -15.55
N LEU A 28 1.72 7.96 -15.18
CA LEU A 28 2.71 7.42 -16.13
C LEU A 28 2.26 6.07 -16.72
N ASN A 29 1.52 5.26 -15.97
CA ASN A 29 1.04 3.94 -16.41
C ASN A 29 -0.43 3.97 -16.88
N TRP A 30 -1.01 5.14 -17.15
CA TRP A 30 -2.45 5.29 -17.41
C TRP A 30 -2.94 4.50 -18.64
N ARG A 31 -2.09 4.39 -19.67
CA ARG A 31 -2.39 3.67 -20.92
C ARG A 31 -2.28 2.16 -20.80
N LEU A 32 -1.58 1.65 -19.79
CA LEU A 32 -1.31 0.23 -19.60
C LEU A 32 -2.37 -0.38 -18.68
N MET A 33 -3.45 -0.91 -19.27
CA MET A 33 -4.66 -1.31 -18.54
C MET A 33 -4.37 -2.32 -17.41
N SER A 34 -3.43 -3.24 -17.65
CA SER A 34 -2.96 -4.23 -16.69
C SER A 34 -2.22 -3.63 -15.48
N ARG A 35 -1.33 -2.64 -15.71
CA ARG A 35 -0.56 -2.00 -14.63
C ARG A 35 -1.42 -1.01 -13.86
N ARG A 36 -2.29 -0.25 -14.56
CA ARG A 36 -3.23 0.70 -13.95
C ARG A 36 -4.08 0.07 -12.87
N ARG A 37 -4.64 -1.12 -13.11
CA ARG A 37 -5.49 -1.82 -12.13
C ARG A 37 -4.73 -2.20 -10.86
N LEU A 38 -3.49 -2.67 -11.00
CA LEU A 38 -2.65 -3.04 -9.85
C LEU A 38 -2.23 -1.82 -9.03
N ILE A 39 -1.86 -0.72 -9.70
CA ILE A 39 -1.49 0.54 -9.03
C ILE A 39 -2.71 1.13 -8.33
N LEU A 40 -3.90 1.10 -8.94
CA LEU A 40 -5.15 1.54 -8.30
C LEU A 40 -5.50 0.72 -7.07
N LEU A 41 -5.34 -0.61 -7.14
CA LEU A 41 -5.57 -1.49 -5.99
C LEU A 41 -4.64 -1.12 -4.84
N ALA A 42 -3.34 -0.99 -5.11
CA ALA A 42 -2.36 -0.60 -4.10
C ALA A 42 -2.65 0.78 -3.50
N PHE A 43 -3.02 1.75 -4.35
CA PHE A 43 -3.39 3.09 -3.92
C PHE A 43 -4.62 3.08 -3.02
N GLY A 44 -5.68 2.35 -3.40
CA GLY A 44 -6.90 2.23 -2.60
C GLY A 44 -6.63 1.59 -1.23
N ILE A 45 -5.83 0.52 -1.19
CA ILE A 45 -5.40 -0.10 0.06
C ILE A 45 -4.64 0.90 0.93
N TYR A 46 -3.70 1.65 0.35
CA TYR A 46 -2.89 2.61 1.08
C TYR A 46 -3.74 3.72 1.71
N ILE A 47 -4.69 4.29 0.96
CA ILE A 47 -5.61 5.31 1.47
C ILE A 47 -6.47 4.75 2.60
N LEU A 48 -7.03 3.54 2.44
CA LEU A 48 -7.83 2.91 3.50
C LEU A 48 -7.01 2.71 4.79
N VAL A 49 -5.75 2.27 4.66
CA VAL A 49 -4.85 2.09 5.80
C VAL A 49 -4.49 3.42 6.46
N ILE A 50 -4.24 4.48 5.69
CA ILE A 50 -3.98 5.82 6.26
C ILE A 50 -5.19 6.33 7.03
N LEU A 51 -6.40 6.23 6.45
CA LEU A 51 -7.62 6.71 7.10
C LEU A 51 -7.89 5.96 8.40
N THR A 52 -7.80 4.63 8.38
CA THR A 52 -7.96 3.82 9.60
C THR A 52 -6.88 4.12 10.63
N THR A 53 -5.65 4.37 10.19
CA THR A 53 -4.54 4.79 11.08
C THR A 53 -4.83 6.13 11.75
N ALA A 54 -5.27 7.12 10.98
CA ALA A 54 -5.57 8.46 11.51
C ALA A 54 -6.77 8.46 12.48
N VAL A 55 -7.81 7.66 12.20
CA VAL A 55 -9.05 7.66 12.99
C VAL A 55 -8.96 6.79 14.25
N TYR A 56 -8.27 5.66 14.19
CA TYR A 56 -8.22 4.70 15.31
C TYR A 56 -6.83 4.61 15.95
N PHE A 57 -5.80 4.35 15.16
CA PHE A 57 -4.47 4.06 15.71
C PHE A 57 -3.79 5.28 16.33
N VAL A 58 -3.89 6.45 15.71
CA VAL A 58 -3.27 7.68 16.21
C VAL A 58 -3.90 8.11 17.55
N PRO A 59 -5.24 8.24 17.69
CA PRO A 59 -5.83 8.59 18.97
C PRO A 59 -5.56 7.56 20.06
N GLU A 60 -5.60 6.26 19.73
CA GLU A 60 -5.32 5.20 20.70
C GLU A 60 -3.84 5.22 21.14
N LEU A 61 -2.90 5.51 20.22
CA LEU A 61 -1.49 5.67 20.55
C LEU A 61 -1.25 6.83 21.51
N ILE A 62 -1.90 7.98 21.28
CA ILE A 62 -1.85 9.13 22.19
C ILE A 62 -2.43 8.74 23.56
N ALA A 63 -3.55 8.03 23.58
CA ALA A 63 -4.15 7.55 24.83
C ALA A 63 -3.22 6.59 25.61
N PHE A 64 -2.48 5.73 24.92
CA PHE A 64 -1.46 4.88 25.55
C PHE A 64 -0.27 5.71 26.08
N ALA A 65 0.18 6.72 25.35
CA ALA A 65 1.26 7.60 25.80
C ALA A 65 0.87 8.38 27.07
N ASP A 66 -0.40 8.81 27.15
CA ASP A 66 -0.97 9.51 28.31
C ASP A 66 -1.48 8.58 29.41
N SER A 67 -1.38 7.26 29.25
CA SER A 67 -1.95 6.27 30.18
C SER A 67 -1.43 6.42 31.62
N SER A 68 -0.18 6.87 31.79
CA SER A 68 0.42 7.13 33.10
C SER A 68 -0.30 8.22 33.90
N ASN A 69 -0.96 9.16 33.21
CA ASN A 69 -1.72 10.25 33.82
C ASN A 69 -3.20 9.88 34.06
N ASN A 70 -3.68 8.76 33.48
CA ASN A 70 -5.08 8.37 33.54
C ASN A 70 -5.32 7.28 34.60
N LYS A 71 -5.83 7.69 35.77
CA LYS A 71 -6.16 6.79 36.89
C LYS A 71 -7.55 6.15 36.79
N THR A 72 -8.34 6.53 35.79
CA THR A 72 -9.73 6.09 35.63
C THR A 72 -9.85 4.74 34.94
N VAL A 73 -8.84 4.37 34.14
CA VAL A 73 -8.78 3.11 33.39
C VAL A 73 -7.92 2.10 34.15
N THR A 74 -8.42 0.88 34.34
CA THR A 74 -7.68 -0.16 35.06
C THR A 74 -6.60 -0.81 34.18
N ALA A 75 -5.63 -1.48 34.80
CA ALA A 75 -4.57 -2.18 34.08
C ALA A 75 -5.13 -3.25 33.11
N ASP A 76 -6.17 -3.98 33.52
CA ASP A 76 -6.81 -5.00 32.69
C ASP A 76 -7.48 -4.39 31.45
N GLN A 77 -8.09 -3.21 31.58
CA GLN A 77 -8.70 -2.50 30.46
C GLN A 77 -7.65 -2.02 29.45
N TRP A 78 -6.51 -1.52 29.94
CA TRP A 78 -5.38 -1.16 29.07
C TRP A 78 -4.79 -2.37 28.34
N LEU A 79 -4.67 -3.52 29.02
CA LEU A 79 -4.22 -4.76 28.41
C LEU A 79 -5.15 -5.21 27.27
N GLN A 80 -6.47 -5.19 27.49
CA GLN A 80 -7.44 -5.56 26.46
C GLN A 80 -7.40 -4.64 25.24
N ARG A 81 -7.26 -3.33 25.46
CA ARG A 81 -7.06 -2.35 24.38
C ARG A 81 -5.77 -2.62 23.62
N GLY A 82 -4.67 -2.89 24.33
CA GLY A 82 -3.38 -3.22 23.72
C GLY A 82 -3.44 -4.48 22.84
N GLN A 83 -4.12 -5.54 23.30
CA GLN A 83 -4.33 -6.75 22.50
C GLN A 83 -5.13 -6.47 21.22
N THR A 84 -6.19 -5.67 21.33
CA THR A 84 -7.02 -5.29 20.17
C THR A 84 -6.21 -4.45 19.18
N TRP A 85 -5.46 -3.47 19.68
CA TRP A 85 -4.57 -2.63 18.88
C TRP A 85 -3.49 -3.44 18.16
N GLN A 86 -2.89 -4.43 18.84
CA GLN A 86 -1.91 -5.34 18.25
C GLN A 86 -2.54 -6.21 17.16
N TYR A 87 -3.72 -6.78 17.40
CA TYR A 87 -4.42 -7.61 16.42
C TYR A 87 -4.76 -6.81 15.15
N PHE A 88 -5.30 -5.59 15.30
CA PHE A 88 -5.55 -4.72 14.15
C PHE A 88 -4.26 -4.25 13.48
N SER A 89 -3.16 -4.10 14.20
CA SER A 89 -1.85 -3.80 13.62
C SER A 89 -1.39 -4.89 12.65
N TRP A 90 -1.60 -6.17 13.00
CA TRP A 90 -1.30 -7.29 12.12
C TRP A 90 -2.17 -7.29 10.86
N ILE A 91 -3.48 -7.07 11.00
CA ILE A 91 -4.41 -6.99 9.87
C ILE A 91 -3.99 -5.83 8.94
N ARG A 92 -3.74 -4.65 9.50
CA ARG A 92 -3.26 -3.47 8.78
C ARG A 92 -1.96 -3.77 8.03
N GLY A 93 -1.01 -4.44 8.68
CA GLY A 93 0.24 -4.89 8.06
C GLY A 93 0.01 -5.84 6.89
N GLY A 94 -0.94 -6.78 7.03
CA GLY A 94 -1.36 -7.68 5.95
C GLY A 94 -1.87 -6.93 4.72
N PHE A 95 -2.76 -5.93 4.91
CA PHE A 95 -3.22 -5.08 3.82
C PHE A 95 -2.06 -4.33 3.15
N MET A 96 -1.18 -3.72 3.93
CA MET A 96 0.01 -3.03 3.38
C MET A 96 0.90 -3.97 2.57
N TYR A 97 1.07 -5.21 3.02
CA TYR A 97 1.82 -6.23 2.29
C TYR A 97 1.17 -6.58 0.95
N VAL A 98 -0.16 -6.74 0.91
CA VAL A 98 -0.91 -6.95 -0.34
C VAL A 98 -0.75 -5.77 -1.30
N GLY A 99 -0.82 -4.53 -0.79
CA GLY A 99 -0.55 -3.33 -1.57
C GLY A 99 0.87 -3.31 -2.15
N PHE A 100 1.87 -3.66 -1.34
CA PHE A 100 3.26 -3.78 -1.76
C PHE A 100 3.45 -4.82 -2.88
N LEU A 101 2.91 -6.03 -2.70
CA LEU A 101 2.96 -7.07 -3.74
C LEU A 101 2.29 -6.62 -5.04
N SER A 102 1.19 -5.86 -4.93
CA SER A 102 0.48 -5.32 -6.09
C SER A 102 1.35 -4.34 -6.90
N ILE A 103 2.10 -3.45 -6.23
CA ILE A 103 3.05 -2.56 -6.89
C ILE A 103 4.23 -3.35 -7.48
N MET A 104 4.78 -4.32 -6.75
CA MET A 104 5.85 -5.19 -7.26
C MET A 104 5.43 -5.93 -8.53
N MET A 105 4.23 -6.50 -8.56
CA MET A 105 3.67 -7.14 -9.75
C MET A 105 3.44 -6.16 -10.91
N ALA A 106 3.10 -4.90 -10.61
CA ALA A 106 2.98 -3.87 -11.64
C ALA A 106 4.33 -3.56 -12.30
N LEU A 107 5.42 -3.59 -11.53
CA LEU A 107 6.78 -3.36 -12.03
C LEU A 107 7.31 -4.53 -12.87
N THR A 108 6.98 -5.78 -12.53
CA THR A 108 7.48 -6.96 -13.25
C THR A 108 6.71 -7.29 -14.54
N LYS A 109 5.51 -6.73 -14.73
CA LYS A 109 4.77 -6.90 -15.98
C LYS A 109 5.48 -6.17 -17.13
N VAL A 110 6.18 -6.93 -17.97
CA VAL A 110 6.71 -6.42 -19.26
C VAL A 110 5.54 -5.98 -20.15
N ASP A 111 5.69 -4.85 -20.84
CA ASP A 111 4.68 -4.28 -21.74
C ASP A 111 4.47 -5.18 -22.97
N GLN A 112 3.70 -6.24 -22.80
CA GLN A 112 3.25 -7.10 -23.90
C GLN A 112 2.45 -6.31 -24.95
N GLU A 113 1.86 -5.16 -24.58
CA GLU A 113 1.21 -4.21 -25.48
C GLU A 113 2.18 -3.47 -26.42
N ARG A 114 3.49 -3.45 -26.13
CA ARG A 114 4.51 -2.84 -27.01
C ARG A 114 5.12 -3.83 -27.99
N LEU A 115 4.81 -5.12 -27.89
CA LEU A 115 5.33 -6.09 -28.85
C LEU A 115 4.59 -5.91 -30.19
N PRO A 116 5.32 -5.74 -31.31
CA PRO A 116 4.68 -5.70 -32.61
C PRO A 116 3.88 -7.00 -32.80
N ALA A 117 2.66 -6.86 -33.32
CA ALA A 117 1.76 -7.97 -33.58
C ALA A 117 2.52 -9.15 -34.16
N LYS A 118 2.44 -10.28 -33.45
CA LYS A 118 2.89 -11.63 -33.82
C LYS A 118 3.32 -11.69 -35.29
N ILE A 119 4.62 -11.72 -35.58
CA ILE A 119 5.11 -11.91 -36.95
C ILE A 119 4.41 -13.17 -37.47
N PRO A 120 3.59 -13.08 -38.53
CA PRO A 120 2.96 -14.26 -39.10
C PRO A 120 4.11 -15.13 -39.59
N THR A 121 4.31 -16.26 -38.92
CA THR A 121 5.19 -17.32 -39.40
C THR A 121 4.69 -17.70 -40.79
N SER A 122 5.39 -17.28 -41.83
CA SER A 122 5.09 -17.63 -43.21
C SER A 122 5.41 -19.11 -43.44
N ASN A 123 4.60 -19.99 -42.89
CA ASN A 123 4.64 -21.42 -43.16
C ASN A 123 3.54 -21.75 -44.18
N ASN A 124 3.72 -21.31 -45.42
CA ASN A 124 3.06 -21.94 -46.57
C ASN A 124 3.81 -21.60 -47.87
N ARG A 125 5.03 -22.12 -48.01
CA ARG A 125 5.80 -22.07 -49.26
C ARG A 125 6.38 -23.46 -49.55
N SER A 126 5.51 -24.46 -49.58
CA SER A 126 5.87 -25.83 -49.98
C SER A 126 4.59 -26.65 -50.26
N ARG A 127 3.78 -26.16 -51.19
CA ARG A 127 2.83 -26.98 -51.95
C ARG A 127 2.98 -26.49 -53.39
N GLY A 128 4.09 -26.83 -54.02
CA GLY A 128 4.24 -28.15 -54.61
C GLY A 128 3.60 -28.06 -55.99
N GLU A 129 4.29 -27.34 -56.88
CA GLU A 129 4.20 -27.58 -58.32
C GLU A 129 4.45 -29.08 -58.54
N ASN A 130 3.50 -29.75 -59.18
CA ASN A 130 3.61 -30.91 -60.06
C ASN A 130 2.21 -31.40 -60.42
#